data_AF-A0A8B8MRE9-F1
#
_entry.id   AF-A0A8B8MRE9-F1
#
_cell.length_a   1.000
_cell.length_b   1.000
_cell.length_c   1.000
_cell.angle_alpha   90.00
_cell.angle_beta   90.00
_cell.angle_gamma   90.00
#
_symmetry.space_group_name_H-M   'P 1'
#
loop_
_entity.id
_entity.type
_entity.pdbx_description
1 polymer ?
#
loop_
_entity_poly.entity_id
_entity_poly.type
_entity_poly.pdbx_seq_one_letter_code
_entity_poly.pdbx_strand_id
1 'polypeptide(L)'
;MDNRGRGSKGASSSRTIVREDPRVDGVLRALEEIGNLMGNDIGNRQMHQLVEQFSKLKPARFNGKGDLKVAPRWIKDLEKAFEVLGCTEEEKVTLAVYQLQDTASNWWKATKGRVFPEGTVPNWTIFAEVFNGKYFSETAQEQKMLEFQQLCQNQMTINQYEAEFLRLSKNAPRMVENPLDRARRFRDGLKPELHSQLILLNLRDYDELYEWG
;
A
#
# COMPACT_ATOMS: atom_id res chain seq x y z
N MET A 1 -65.81 -54.47 -20.36
CA MET A 1 -65.03 -53.81 -21.43
C MET A 1 -65.51 -52.37 -21.44
N ASP A 2 -64.86 -51.50 -20.64
CA ASP A 2 -63.77 -50.59 -21.06
C ASP A 2 -64.35 -49.32 -21.72
N ASN A 3 -63.95 -48.07 -21.46
CA ASN A 3 -62.99 -47.43 -20.56
C ASN A 3 -63.22 -45.89 -20.72
N ARG A 4 -62.67 -45.09 -19.80
CA ARG A 4 -62.19 -43.68 -19.94
C ARG A 4 -63.04 -42.51 -19.43
N GLY A 5 -62.44 -41.83 -18.45
CA GLY A 5 -62.35 -40.37 -18.34
C GLY A 5 -63.36 -39.78 -17.36
N ARG A 6 -63.01 -38.95 -16.38
CA ARG A 6 -61.84 -38.09 -16.22
C ARG A 6 -61.79 -37.68 -14.76
N GLY A 7 -60.62 -37.79 -14.14
CA GLY A 7 -60.43 -37.40 -12.75
C GLY A 7 -60.40 -35.89 -12.58
N SER A 8 -60.88 -35.42 -11.44
CA SER A 8 -60.46 -34.16 -10.83
C SER A 8 -60.02 -34.48 -9.41
N LYS A 9 -58.74 -34.80 -9.26
CA LYS A 9 -58.08 -34.77 -7.96
C LYS A 9 -57.84 -33.30 -7.62
N GLY A 10 -58.62 -32.76 -6.69
CA GLY A 10 -58.22 -31.56 -5.96
C GLY A 10 -56.95 -31.88 -5.17
N ALA A 11 -55.81 -31.45 -5.67
CA ALA A 11 -54.59 -31.43 -4.89
C ALA A 11 -54.71 -30.26 -3.90
N SER A 12 -55.08 -30.57 -2.65
CA SER A 12 -54.86 -29.65 -1.54
C SER A 12 -53.35 -29.48 -1.38
N SER A 13 -52.81 -28.44 -2.03
CA SER A 13 -51.46 -27.95 -1.78
C SER A 13 -51.46 -27.36 -0.37
N SER A 14 -51.07 -28.16 0.61
CA SER A 14 -50.69 -27.67 1.93
C SER A 14 -49.44 -26.82 1.75
N ARG A 15 -49.63 -25.53 1.47
CA ARG A 15 -48.59 -24.52 1.59
C ARG A 15 -48.28 -24.43 3.08
N THR A 16 -47.22 -25.11 3.53
CA THR A 16 -46.66 -24.95 4.87
C THR A 16 -46.31 -23.48 5.02
N ILE A 17 -47.16 -22.71 5.70
CA ILE A 17 -46.80 -21.39 6.18
C ILE A 17 -45.76 -21.68 7.26
N VAL A 18 -44.49 -21.51 6.93
CA VAL A 18 -43.43 -21.39 7.93
C VAL A 18 -43.82 -20.16 8.74
N ARG A 19 -44.49 -20.39 9.87
CA ARG A 19 -44.74 -19.34 10.84
C ARG A 19 -43.38 -19.03 11.44
N GLU A 20 -42.74 -17.97 10.98
CA GLU A 20 -41.58 -17.39 11.64
C GLU A 20 -42.02 -17.04 13.07
N ASP A 21 -41.48 -17.78 14.03
CA ASP A 21 -41.76 -17.56 15.45
C ASP A 21 -41.10 -16.24 15.86
N PRO A 22 -41.85 -15.22 16.31
CA PRO A 22 -41.30 -13.93 16.73
C PRO A 22 -40.25 -14.06 17.85
N ARG A 23 -40.30 -15.15 18.62
CA ARG A 23 -39.31 -15.47 19.65
C ARG A 23 -37.98 -15.89 19.04
N VAL A 24 -38.01 -16.60 17.91
CA VAL A 24 -36.80 -17.02 17.18
C VAL A 24 -36.15 -15.82 16.49
N ASP A 25 -36.94 -14.89 15.92
CA ASP A 25 -36.43 -13.63 15.35
C ASP A 25 -35.76 -12.75 16.43
N GLY A 26 -36.38 -12.65 17.60
CA GLY A 26 -35.81 -11.94 18.75
C GLY A 26 -34.48 -12.52 19.23
N VAL A 27 -34.36 -13.85 19.23
CA VAL A 27 -33.10 -14.54 19.59
C VAL A 27 -32.03 -14.34 18.51
N LEU A 28 -32.38 -14.42 17.22
CA LEU A 28 -31.43 -14.20 16.12
C LEU A 28 -30.84 -12.78 16.18
N ARG A 29 -31.69 -11.77 16.37
CA ARG A 29 -31.27 -10.37 16.48
C ARG A 29 -30.35 -10.13 17.68
N ALA A 30 -30.67 -10.73 18.83
CA ALA A 30 -29.83 -10.64 20.02
C ALA A 30 -28.46 -11.30 19.80
N LEU A 31 -28.41 -12.44 19.10
CA LEU A 31 -27.14 -13.11 18.75
C LEU A 31 -26.31 -12.29 17.76
N GLU A 32 -26.92 -11.64 16.77
CA GLU A 32 -26.25 -10.71 15.85
C GLU A 32 -25.68 -9.49 16.60
N GLU A 33 -26.46 -8.88 17.49
CA GLU A 33 -25.99 -7.76 18.33
C GLU A 33 -24.81 -8.17 19.22
N ILE A 34 -24.88 -9.34 19.87
CA ILE A 34 -23.78 -9.88 20.67
C ILE A 34 -22.56 -10.17 19.79
N GLY A 35 -22.75 -10.75 18.61
CA GLY A 35 -21.68 -11.00 17.64
C GLY A 35 -20.97 -9.72 17.21
N ASN A 36 -21.72 -8.66 16.91
CA ASN A 36 -21.19 -7.35 16.55
C ASN A 36 -20.46 -6.68 17.72
N LEU A 37 -21.00 -6.75 18.95
CA LEU A 37 -20.37 -6.19 20.14
C LEU A 37 -19.04 -6.91 20.47
N MET A 38 -19.03 -8.24 20.40
CA MET A 38 -17.80 -9.02 20.62
C MET A 38 -16.77 -8.78 19.51
N GLY A 39 -17.20 -8.71 18.25
CA GLY A 39 -16.32 -8.37 17.13
C GLY A 39 -15.66 -7.00 17.30
N ASN A 40 -16.43 -6.00 17.72
CA ASN A 40 -15.94 -4.65 17.98
C ASN A 40 -14.98 -4.59 19.19
N ASP A 41 -15.26 -5.29 20.29
CA ASP A 41 -14.36 -5.31 21.47
C ASP A 41 -13.02 -6.01 21.15
N ILE A 42 -13.08 -7.14 20.44
CA ILE A 42 -11.88 -7.88 20.01
C ILE A 42 -11.05 -7.03 19.04
N GLY A 43 -11.68 -6.41 18.04
CA GLY A 43 -10.99 -5.54 17.08
C GLY A 43 -10.37 -4.31 17.75
N ASN A 44 -11.08 -3.66 18.68
CA ASN A 44 -10.56 -2.51 19.42
C ASN A 44 -9.38 -2.89 20.33
N ARG A 45 -9.43 -4.06 20.98
CA ARG A 45 -8.32 -4.56 21.80
C ARG A 45 -7.08 -4.86 20.97
N GLN A 46 -7.25 -5.42 19.77
CA GLN A 46 -6.15 -5.68 18.84
C GLN A 46 -5.50 -4.37 18.37
N MET A 47 -6.29 -3.37 17.97
CA MET A 47 -5.76 -2.06 17.57
C MET A 47 -5.01 -1.36 18.71
N HIS A 48 -5.50 -1.44 19.94
CA HIS A 48 -4.80 -0.85 21.09
C HIS A 48 -3.40 -1.46 21.30
N GLN A 49 -3.31 -2.78 21.24
CA GLN A 49 -2.03 -3.49 21.32
C GLN A 49 -1.10 -3.10 20.17
N LEU A 50 -1.64 -2.98 18.96
CA LEU A 50 -0.89 -2.58 17.78
C LEU A 50 -0.33 -1.16 17.93
N VAL A 51 -1.14 -0.20 18.42
CA VAL A 51 -0.69 1.17 18.68
C VAL A 51 0.42 1.21 19.73
N GLU A 52 0.33 0.41 20.80
CA GLU A 52 1.40 0.31 21.80
C GLU A 52 2.70 -0.23 21.20
N GLN A 53 2.63 -1.31 20.42
CA GLN A 53 3.79 -1.91 19.77
C GLN A 53 4.42 -0.95 18.76
N PHE A 54 3.59 -0.31 17.93
CA PHE A 54 4.01 0.71 16.97
C PHE A 54 4.68 1.90 17.67
N SER A 55 4.13 2.38 18.80
CA SER A 55 4.73 3.47 19.56
C SER A 55 6.12 3.14 20.11
N LYS A 56 6.39 1.87 20.46
CA LYS A 56 7.73 1.42 20.90
C LYS A 56 8.78 1.52 19.79
N LEU A 57 8.38 1.44 18.52
CA LEU A 57 9.26 1.63 17.37
C LEU A 57 9.63 3.11 17.14
N LYS A 58 8.99 4.04 17.89
CA LYS A 58 9.19 5.49 17.77
C LYS A 58 9.11 6.01 16.33
N PRO A 59 8.02 5.71 15.59
CA PRO A 59 7.88 6.15 14.21
C PRO A 59 7.93 7.67 14.14
N ALA A 60 8.47 8.18 13.03
CA ALA A 60 8.54 9.61 12.81
C ALA A 60 7.13 10.21 12.66
N ARG A 61 6.95 11.43 13.19
CA ARG A 61 5.73 12.22 13.01
C ARG A 61 5.87 13.12 11.79
N PHE A 62 4.76 13.47 11.15
CA PHE A 62 4.75 14.32 9.96
C PHE A 62 3.81 15.51 10.14
N ASN A 63 4.37 16.72 10.19
CA ASN A 63 3.60 17.95 10.44
C ASN A 63 3.12 18.66 9.15
N GLY A 64 3.60 18.23 7.98
CA GLY A 64 3.26 18.83 6.68
C GLY A 64 3.98 20.15 6.40
N LYS A 65 5.00 20.52 7.17
CA LYS A 65 5.82 21.74 7.00
C LYS A 65 7.27 21.35 6.68
N GLY A 66 7.93 22.10 5.79
CA GLY A 66 9.36 21.94 5.49
C GLY A 66 9.65 21.28 4.13
N ASP A 67 10.82 20.62 4.03
CA ASP A 67 11.29 20.02 2.78
C ASP A 67 10.37 18.89 2.31
N LEU A 68 9.72 19.10 1.16
CA LEU A 68 8.83 18.14 0.51
C LEU A 68 9.54 16.82 0.16
N LYS A 69 10.89 16.80 0.12
CA LYS A 69 11.69 15.58 -0.07
C LYS A 69 11.62 14.64 1.13
N VAL A 70 11.07 15.06 2.28
CA VAL A 70 10.92 14.23 3.49
C VAL A 70 9.69 13.32 3.41
N ALA A 71 8.67 13.69 2.62
CA ALA A 71 7.42 12.93 2.54
C ALA A 71 7.62 11.47 2.04
N PRO A 72 8.39 11.20 0.97
CA PRO A 72 8.64 9.81 0.55
C PRO A 72 9.43 9.00 1.57
N ARG A 73 10.36 9.63 2.30
CA ARG A 73 11.12 8.96 3.36
C ARG A 73 10.21 8.56 4.51
N TRP A 74 9.29 9.44 4.90
CA TRP A 74 8.32 9.17 5.96
C TRP A 74 7.44 7.95 5.65
N ILE A 75 6.91 7.85 4.43
CA ILE A 75 6.14 6.67 3.97
C ILE A 75 6.98 5.40 4.10
N LYS A 76 8.21 5.42 3.57
CA LYS A 76 9.10 4.26 3.58
C LYS A 76 9.46 3.80 5.00
N ASP A 77 9.66 4.72 5.93
CA ASP A 77 9.97 4.38 7.32
C ASP A 77 8.76 3.79 8.05
N LEU A 78 7.54 4.23 7.72
CA LEU A 78 6.32 3.59 8.18
C LEU A 78 6.15 2.17 7.63
N GLU A 79 6.40 1.96 6.34
CA GLU A 79 6.28 0.64 5.70
C GLU A 79 7.16 -0.41 6.36
N LYS A 80 8.40 -0.05 6.75
CA LYS A 80 9.27 -0.94 7.52
C LYS A 80 8.66 -1.32 8.87
N ALA A 81 8.06 -0.35 9.58
CA ALA A 81 7.43 -0.62 10.86
C ALA A 81 6.19 -1.52 10.69
N PHE A 82 5.42 -1.31 9.63
CA PHE A 82 4.24 -2.12 9.31
C PHE A 82 4.60 -3.55 8.92
N GLU A 83 5.72 -3.75 8.20
CA GLU A 83 6.24 -5.07 7.87
C GLU A 83 6.61 -5.86 9.13
N VAL A 84 7.31 -5.22 10.08
CA VAL A 84 7.68 -5.84 11.37
C VAL A 84 6.45 -6.22 12.19
N LEU A 85 5.39 -5.43 12.14
CA LEU A 85 4.17 -5.64 12.92
C LEU A 85 3.11 -6.49 12.20
N GLY A 86 3.31 -6.82 10.92
CA GLY A 86 2.34 -7.59 10.14
C GLY A 86 1.01 -6.87 9.90
N CYS A 87 1.02 -5.55 9.77
CA CYS A 87 -0.21 -4.76 9.65
C CYS A 87 -0.99 -5.04 8.37
N THR A 88 -2.32 -5.11 8.49
CA THR A 88 -3.28 -5.03 7.39
C THR A 88 -3.33 -3.63 6.78
N GLU A 89 -3.90 -3.51 5.58
CA GLU A 89 -4.02 -2.22 4.88
C GLU A 89 -4.76 -1.15 5.70
N GLU A 90 -5.82 -1.53 6.43
CA GLU A 90 -6.60 -0.63 7.27
C GLU A 90 -5.82 -0.15 8.51
N GLU A 91 -5.08 -1.07 9.14
CA GLU A 91 -4.23 -0.76 10.29
C GLU A 91 -3.11 0.20 9.91
N LYS A 92 -2.48 -0.01 8.74
CA LYS A 92 -1.44 0.90 8.21
C LYS A 92 -1.97 2.33 8.08
N VAL A 93 -3.16 2.51 7.50
CA VAL A 93 -3.78 3.84 7.36
C VAL A 93 -4.06 4.43 8.74
N THR A 94 -4.61 3.65 9.67
CA THR A 94 -4.93 4.11 11.03
C THR A 94 -3.67 4.61 11.76
N LEU A 95 -2.59 3.83 11.74
CA LEU A 95 -1.33 4.17 12.39
C LEU A 95 -0.61 5.35 11.71
N ALA A 96 -0.66 5.43 10.38
CA ALA A 96 -0.07 6.56 9.65
C ALA A 96 -0.80 7.87 9.96
N VAL A 97 -2.13 7.84 10.00
CA VAL A 97 -2.96 9.01 10.34
C VAL A 97 -2.71 9.45 11.78
N TYR A 98 -2.50 8.51 12.71
CA TYR A 98 -2.11 8.81 14.09
C TYR A 98 -0.78 9.61 14.17
N GLN A 99 0.11 9.43 13.20
CA GLN A 99 1.41 10.10 13.14
C GLN A 99 1.39 11.46 12.43
N LEU A 100 0.27 11.85 11.82
CA LEU A 100 0.08 13.17 11.22
C LEU A 100 -0.15 14.24 12.30
N GLN A 101 0.53 15.37 12.15
CA GLN A 101 0.43 16.52 13.05
C GLN A 101 0.08 17.80 12.29
N ASP A 102 -0.36 18.82 13.01
CA ASP A 102 -0.57 20.19 12.51
C ASP A 102 -1.28 20.25 11.14
N THR A 103 -0.59 20.83 10.15
CA THR A 103 -1.08 21.05 8.78
C THR A 103 -1.42 19.73 8.11
N ALA A 104 -0.63 18.68 8.33
CA ALA A 104 -0.90 17.36 7.76
C ALA A 104 -2.15 16.70 8.36
N SER A 105 -2.32 16.78 9.68
CA SER A 105 -3.52 16.28 10.35
C SER A 105 -4.78 17.00 9.86
N ASN A 106 -4.72 18.34 9.76
CA ASN A 106 -5.85 19.15 9.28
C ASN A 106 -6.20 18.85 7.82
N TRP A 107 -5.20 18.73 6.95
CA TRP A 107 -5.41 18.35 5.55
C TRP A 107 -6.06 16.98 5.43
N TRP A 108 -5.58 15.98 6.19
CA TRP A 108 -6.15 14.64 6.12
C TRP A 108 -7.61 14.63 6.59
N LYS A 109 -7.93 15.31 7.70
CA LYS A 109 -9.32 15.46 8.17
C LYS A 109 -10.26 16.06 7.12
N ALA A 110 -9.79 17.05 6.36
CA ALA A 110 -10.57 17.70 5.30
C ALA A 110 -10.75 16.83 4.05
N THR A 111 -9.83 15.89 3.80
CA THR A 111 -9.78 15.13 2.54
C THR A 111 -10.26 13.68 2.70
N LYS A 112 -10.20 13.12 3.93
CA LYS A 112 -10.47 11.70 4.19
C LYS A 112 -11.81 11.21 3.64
N GLY A 113 -12.88 12.00 3.75
CA GLY A 113 -14.21 11.59 3.29
C GLY A 113 -14.37 11.57 1.76
N ARG A 114 -13.45 12.22 1.03
CA ARG A 114 -13.37 12.11 -0.44
C ARG A 114 -12.53 10.92 -0.87
N VAL A 115 -11.48 10.60 -0.11
CA VAL A 115 -10.56 9.48 -0.38
C VAL A 115 -11.19 8.15 -0.01
N PHE A 116 -11.80 8.08 1.17
CA PHE A 116 -12.53 6.94 1.69
C PHE A 116 -13.94 7.39 2.11
N PRO A 117 -14.91 7.42 1.17
CA PRO A 117 -16.30 7.66 1.49
C PRO A 117 -16.85 6.66 2.52
N GLU A 118 -17.98 6.99 3.14
CA GLU A 118 -18.61 6.12 4.14
C GLU A 118 -18.86 4.71 3.58
N GLY A 119 -18.52 3.68 4.37
CA GLY A 119 -18.56 2.27 3.96
C GLY A 119 -17.35 1.80 3.14
N THR A 120 -16.40 2.68 2.80
CA THR A 120 -15.16 2.29 2.11
C THR A 120 -14.12 1.83 3.13
N VAL A 121 -13.58 0.62 2.94
CA VAL A 121 -12.47 0.10 3.75
C VAL A 121 -11.19 0.89 3.43
N PRO A 122 -10.51 1.49 4.42
CA PRO A 122 -9.25 2.19 4.18
C PRO A 122 -8.19 1.29 3.57
N ASN A 123 -7.47 1.81 2.58
CA ASN A 123 -6.40 1.08 1.89
C ASN A 123 -5.09 1.88 1.91
N TRP A 124 -3.97 1.22 2.23
CA TRP A 124 -2.68 1.88 2.39
C TRP A 124 -2.15 2.46 1.08
N THR A 125 -2.24 1.70 -0.01
CA THR A 125 -1.79 2.15 -1.33
C THR A 125 -2.46 3.46 -1.73
N ILE A 126 -3.79 3.54 -1.57
CA ILE A 126 -4.56 4.75 -1.87
C ILE A 126 -4.16 5.92 -0.95
N PHE A 127 -3.98 5.66 0.35
CA PHE A 127 -3.49 6.69 1.28
C PHE A 127 -2.11 7.23 0.85
N ALA A 128 -1.17 6.34 0.55
CA ALA A 128 0.20 6.69 0.19
C ALA A 128 0.25 7.50 -1.12
N GLU A 129 -0.56 7.13 -2.11
CA GLU A 129 -0.71 7.89 -3.36
C GLU A 129 -1.22 9.31 -3.10
N VAL A 130 -2.32 9.46 -2.35
CA VAL A 130 -2.91 10.76 -2.04
C VAL A 130 -1.97 11.62 -1.18
N PHE A 131 -1.29 11.01 -0.21
CA PHE A 131 -0.31 11.67 0.64
C PHE A 131 0.88 12.19 -0.18
N ASN A 132 1.45 11.35 -1.05
CA ASN A 132 2.54 11.76 -1.93
C ASN A 132 2.08 12.82 -2.93
N GLY A 133 0.88 12.73 -3.49
CA GLY A 133 0.33 13.78 -4.35
C GLY A 133 0.23 15.15 -3.65
N LYS A 134 -0.06 15.16 -2.33
CA LYS A 134 -0.12 16.40 -1.55
C LYS A 134 1.24 16.94 -1.14
N TYR A 135 2.13 16.07 -0.64
CA TYR A 135 3.37 16.48 0.04
C TYR A 135 4.65 16.21 -0.74
N PHE A 136 4.57 15.48 -1.84
CA PHE A 136 5.66 15.24 -2.77
C PHE A 136 5.30 15.85 -4.12
N SER A 137 5.41 17.19 -4.20
CA SER A 137 5.05 17.99 -5.37
C SER A 137 5.63 17.42 -6.68
N GLU A 138 4.92 17.57 -7.79
CA GLU A 138 5.36 17.17 -9.13
C GLU A 138 6.77 17.70 -9.46
N THR A 139 7.07 18.97 -9.14
CA THR A 139 8.41 19.54 -9.31
C THR A 139 9.49 18.82 -8.49
N ALA A 140 9.16 18.31 -7.31
CA ALA A 140 10.10 17.53 -6.49
C ALA A 140 10.30 16.11 -7.05
N GLN A 141 9.26 15.53 -7.64
CA GLN A 141 9.34 14.27 -8.40
C GLN A 141 10.21 14.45 -9.64
N GLU A 142 9.98 15.50 -10.43
CA GLU A 142 10.77 15.87 -11.60
C GLU A 142 12.23 16.15 -11.22
N GLN A 143 12.49 16.86 -10.13
CA GLN A 143 13.85 17.10 -9.67
C GLN A 143 14.55 15.79 -9.30
N LYS A 144 13.85 14.84 -8.67
CA LYS A 144 14.40 13.51 -8.34
C LYS A 144 14.61 12.66 -9.58
N MET A 145 13.72 12.75 -10.56
CA MET A 145 13.87 12.15 -11.87
C MET A 145 15.11 12.70 -12.59
N LEU A 146 15.30 14.02 -12.57
CA LEU A 146 16.45 14.69 -13.17
C LEU A 146 17.75 14.32 -12.45
N GLU A 147 17.76 14.28 -11.11
CA GLU A 147 18.89 13.81 -10.31
C GLU A 147 19.28 12.38 -10.69
N PHE A 148 18.30 11.50 -10.91
CA PHE A 148 18.55 10.15 -11.39
C PHE A 148 19.04 10.12 -12.84
N GLN A 149 18.50 10.94 -13.75
CA GLN A 149 18.94 11.03 -15.14
C GLN A 149 20.38 11.56 -15.28
N GLN A 150 20.80 12.45 -14.38
CA GLN A 150 22.12 13.06 -14.38
C GLN A 150 23.15 12.29 -13.55
N LEU A 151 22.75 11.20 -12.89
CA LEU A 151 23.66 10.36 -12.11
C LEU A 151 24.73 9.74 -13.05
N CYS A 152 25.98 10.08 -12.78
CA CYS A 152 27.16 9.48 -13.40
C CYS A 152 28.16 9.09 -12.30
N GLN A 153 28.96 8.06 -12.55
CA GLN A 153 29.95 7.52 -11.62
C GLN A 153 30.96 8.60 -11.21
N ASN A 154 31.40 9.48 -12.13
CA ASN A 154 32.30 10.59 -11.82
C ASN A 154 33.52 10.16 -10.98
N GLN A 155 33.70 10.64 -9.75
CA GLN A 155 34.81 10.24 -8.87
C GLN A 155 34.45 9.09 -7.91
N MET A 156 33.23 8.55 -7.99
CA MET A 156 32.76 7.45 -7.14
C MET A 156 33.42 6.13 -7.56
N THR A 157 33.61 5.24 -6.58
CA THR A 157 33.84 3.82 -6.87
C THR A 157 32.57 3.19 -7.48
N ILE A 158 32.70 2.02 -8.10
CA ILE A 158 31.53 1.31 -8.68
C ILE A 158 30.48 1.06 -7.60
N ASN A 159 30.89 0.58 -6.42
CA ASN A 159 29.98 0.35 -5.28
C ASN A 159 29.29 1.61 -4.77
N GLN A 160 29.99 2.76 -4.75
CA GLN A 160 29.38 4.03 -4.36
C GLN A 160 28.36 4.51 -5.40
N TYR A 161 28.71 4.40 -6.68
CA TYR A 161 27.81 4.71 -7.78
C TYR A 161 26.57 3.82 -7.76
N GLU A 162 26.73 2.53 -7.48
CA GLU A 162 25.65 1.57 -7.40
C GLU A 162 24.70 1.85 -6.22
N ALA A 163 25.25 2.15 -5.05
CA ALA A 163 24.46 2.59 -3.90
C ALA A 163 23.62 3.83 -4.23
N GLU A 164 24.20 4.82 -4.91
CA GLU A 164 23.50 6.03 -5.35
C GLU A 164 22.46 5.73 -6.45
N PHE A 165 22.77 4.83 -7.38
CA PHE A 165 21.86 4.38 -8.42
C PHE A 165 20.61 3.72 -7.82
N LEU A 166 20.80 2.78 -6.88
CA LEU A 166 19.71 2.13 -6.14
C LEU A 166 18.92 3.11 -5.27
N ARG A 167 19.59 4.13 -4.72
CA ARG A 167 18.93 5.16 -3.90
C ARG A 167 18.02 6.04 -4.75
N LEU A 168 18.46 6.44 -5.93
CA LEU A 168 17.76 7.38 -6.80
C LEU A 168 16.69 6.72 -7.68
N SER A 169 16.93 5.49 -8.16
CA SER A 169 16.00 4.74 -9.00
C SER A 169 14.62 4.53 -8.36
N LYS A 170 14.55 4.49 -7.02
CA LYS A 170 13.30 4.41 -6.24
C LYS A 170 12.33 5.56 -6.51
N ASN A 171 12.83 6.71 -6.94
CA ASN A 171 11.99 7.88 -7.27
C ASN A 171 11.63 7.95 -8.76
N ALA A 172 12.16 7.02 -9.57
CA ALA A 172 12.02 7.00 -11.02
C ALA A 172 11.64 5.59 -11.52
N PRO A 173 10.57 4.96 -10.99
CA PRO A 173 10.25 3.55 -11.29
C PRO A 173 10.09 3.29 -12.79
N ARG A 174 9.48 4.22 -13.53
CA ARG A 174 9.31 4.11 -15.00
C ARG A 174 10.63 4.01 -15.78
N MET A 175 11.75 4.47 -15.23
CA MET A 175 13.05 4.40 -15.89
C MET A 175 13.81 3.08 -15.64
N VAL A 176 13.39 2.30 -14.64
CA VAL A 176 14.11 1.09 -14.20
C VAL A 176 13.22 -0.16 -14.11
N GLU A 177 11.92 -0.02 -14.44
CA GLU A 177 10.94 -1.10 -14.44
C GLU A 177 11.35 -2.23 -15.40
N ASN A 178 11.82 -1.88 -16.60
CA ASN A 178 12.38 -2.84 -17.53
C ASN A 178 13.85 -3.14 -17.14
N PRO A 179 14.22 -4.41 -16.89
CA PRO A 179 15.59 -4.79 -16.53
C PRO A 179 16.65 -4.36 -17.56
N LEU A 180 16.31 -4.37 -18.86
CA LEU A 180 17.21 -3.92 -19.92
C LEU A 180 17.40 -2.41 -19.90
N ASP A 181 16.35 -1.64 -19.65
CA ASP A 181 16.45 -0.19 -19.55
C ASP A 181 17.18 0.24 -18.27
N ARG A 182 17.00 -0.52 -17.19
CA ARG A 182 17.79 -0.38 -15.96
C ARG A 182 19.28 -0.64 -16.21
N ALA A 183 19.63 -1.74 -16.88
CA ALA A 183 21.01 -2.08 -17.21
C ALA A 183 21.65 -1.06 -18.15
N ARG A 184 20.92 -0.61 -19.18
CA ARG A 184 21.36 0.49 -20.07
C ARG A 184 21.60 1.76 -19.28
N ARG A 185 20.66 2.19 -18.44
CA ARG A 185 20.80 3.40 -17.64
C ARG A 185 21.97 3.32 -16.68
N PHE A 186 22.20 2.17 -16.04
CA PHE A 186 23.35 1.94 -15.16
C PHE A 186 24.66 2.08 -15.93
N ARG A 187 24.77 1.37 -17.06
CA ARG A 187 25.93 1.42 -17.95
C ARG A 187 26.19 2.84 -18.46
N ASP A 188 25.17 3.56 -18.90
CA ASP A 188 25.31 4.89 -19.50
C ASP A 188 25.82 5.95 -18.51
N GLY A 189 25.74 5.69 -17.20
CA GLY A 189 26.35 6.55 -16.18
C GLY A 189 27.75 6.08 -15.72
N LEU A 190 28.28 4.95 -16.19
CA LEU A 190 29.62 4.50 -15.83
C LEU A 190 30.71 5.35 -16.48
N LYS A 191 31.91 5.26 -15.92
CA LYS A 191 33.12 5.85 -16.52
C LYS A 191 33.41 5.25 -17.89
N PRO A 192 33.79 6.06 -18.91
CA PRO A 192 34.12 5.58 -20.26
C PRO A 192 35.13 4.41 -20.28
N GLU A 193 36.08 4.39 -19.35
CA GLU A 193 37.12 3.35 -19.26
C GLU A 193 36.56 1.96 -18.90
N LEU A 194 35.38 1.92 -18.27
CA LEU A 194 34.68 0.66 -17.94
C LEU A 194 33.81 0.18 -19.09
N HIS A 195 33.31 1.08 -19.95
CA HIS A 195 32.48 0.70 -21.11
C HIS A 195 33.19 -0.27 -22.04
N SER A 196 34.50 -0.06 -22.30
CA SER A 196 35.28 -0.92 -23.18
C SER A 196 35.42 -2.35 -22.63
N GLN A 197 35.48 -2.51 -21.31
CA GLN A 197 35.60 -3.81 -20.65
C GLN A 197 34.26 -4.56 -20.63
N LEU A 198 33.16 -3.84 -20.43
CA LEU A 198 31.80 -4.39 -20.50
C LEU A 198 31.44 -4.89 -21.90
N ILE A 199 31.85 -4.15 -22.95
CA ILE A 199 31.67 -4.58 -24.35
C ILE A 199 32.45 -5.86 -24.64
N LEU A 200 33.67 -5.98 -24.10
CA LEU A 200 34.50 -7.17 -24.25
C LEU A 200 33.87 -8.41 -23.59
N LEU A 201 33.18 -8.22 -22.47
CA LEU A 201 32.58 -9.29 -21.66
C LEU A 201 31.12 -9.61 -22.01
N ASN A 202 30.52 -8.84 -22.93
CA ASN A 202 29.13 -9.01 -23.38
C ASN A 202 28.12 -9.07 -22.22
N LEU A 203 28.35 -8.29 -21.15
CA LEU A 203 27.45 -8.21 -20.00
C LEU A 203 26.20 -7.41 -20.41
N ARG A 204 25.03 -8.03 -20.29
CA ARG A 204 23.76 -7.51 -20.85
C ARG A 204 22.71 -7.18 -19.80
N ASP A 205 22.82 -7.74 -18.61
CA ASP A 205 21.88 -7.49 -17.51
C ASP A 205 22.54 -6.76 -16.33
N TYR A 206 21.71 -6.22 -15.44
CA TYR A 206 22.17 -5.40 -14.31
C TYR A 206 22.99 -6.20 -13.29
N ASP A 207 22.61 -7.45 -13.04
CA ASP A 207 23.26 -8.31 -12.05
C ASP A 207 24.64 -8.74 -12.57
N GLU A 208 24.74 -9.04 -13.87
CA GLU A 208 26.01 -9.29 -14.58
C GLU A 208 26.96 -8.08 -14.55
N LEU A 209 26.43 -6.87 -14.69
CA LEU A 209 27.21 -5.62 -14.64
C LEU A 209 27.73 -5.31 -13.23
N TYR A 210 27.01 -5.74 -12.20
CA TYR A 210 27.35 -5.53 -10.81
C TYR A 210 28.44 -6.48 -10.32
N GLU A 211 28.30 -7.79 -10.55
CA GLU A 211 29.25 -8.81 -10.10
C GLU A 211 30.67 -8.67 -10.72
N TRP A 212 30.78 -7.88 -11.78
CA TRP A 212 32.05 -7.63 -12.46
C TRP A 212 32.92 -6.51 -11.83
N GLY A 213 32.29 -5.50 -11.22
CA GLY A 213 32.96 -4.28 -10.75
C GLY A 213 33.51 -4.36 -9.33
#